data_AF-A0A9P8VDA7-F1
#
_entry.id   AF-A0A9P8VDA7-F1
#
_cell.length_a   1.000
_cell.length_b   1.000
_cell.length_c   1.000
_cell.angle_alpha   90.00
_cell.angle_beta   90.00
_cell.angle_gamma   90.00
#
_symmetry.space_group_name_H-M   'P 1'
#
loop_
_entity.id
_entity.type
_entity.pdbx_description
1 polymer ?
#
loop_
_entity_poly.entity_id
_entity_poly.type
_entity_poly.pdbx_seq_one_letter_code
_entity_poly.pdbx_strand_id
1 'polypeptide(L)'
;MEAAGLASAIIAFIEFSCKLVNGTVDAYKKSGTAVDPHISNVIHDLQDVSSDMTANLTPPPVASQTGAVAFGTHEQKLQALAAKCKTLSDELVNVLKDLERKTDGIKLWRSVQAAWKALRKSEKITEIEQKLNTYRLELLLRLNMMLADKDASIKLQLNQMEDGNKKSFHDAIYELASIRESIKKLDANLQAQTRPAIHSSVMDLDLDQVSALRDIRTELARITKSLETLQLRSSPDLQILTRLRFDCVHTRFDAIVDGEFDDFMRLLRTDLDPCSYTQSHLDVEEHTRRALHRWFIEGDKVLHISGKAGSGKSTLMKLLSRDESVRTRLLDWAGTKKLVIAKFFFWLSDKNTHQNSLQGLYRSILLDILQQCPELTKIVFPRQWDETSARDGLFALEKAPFRLIELQDAMNKLVKSFPGGSDFRFVFFIDGLDEYAAASTDHKKLATQLQSWAAQSADVKICASSRPHQEFHAVFSENARINLHDLTRPDIRRFCERMLETENDGYLSRDQISELAYGIESRADGVFLWARLVTDILCQGILHLDQFHTLKRRISQAPEELMDLFLFLFDQISSVDRTQAYRLLLLAISDIEFDANALMVSWVEKLHDPDFPYNAPRATLTETEDFLK
;
A
#
# COMPACT_ATOMS: atom_id res chain seq x y z
N MET A 1 25.39 4.47 12.40
CA MET A 1 24.93 3.22 13.05
C MET A 1 25.62 2.98 14.40
N GLU A 2 26.81 3.56 14.63
CA GLU A 2 27.63 3.34 15.84
C GLU A 2 26.95 3.81 17.15
N ALA A 3 26.30 4.98 17.19
CA ALA A 3 25.61 5.46 18.39
C ALA A 3 24.44 4.57 18.88
N ALA A 4 23.73 3.90 17.96
CA ALA A 4 22.61 3.02 18.31
C ALA A 4 23.10 1.70 18.91
N GLY A 5 24.20 1.15 18.37
CA GLY A 5 24.87 -0.02 18.94
C GLY A 5 25.41 0.26 20.34
N LEU A 6 26.08 1.41 20.52
CA LEU A 6 26.60 1.82 21.83
C LEU A 6 25.47 2.04 22.85
N ALA A 7 24.36 2.68 22.46
CA ALA A 7 23.20 2.85 23.35
C ALA A 7 22.57 1.51 23.75
N SER A 8 22.44 0.57 22.81
CA SER A 8 21.92 -0.77 23.08
C SER A 8 22.77 -1.53 24.09
N ALA A 9 24.10 -1.47 23.95
CA ALA A 9 25.03 -2.09 24.88
C ALA A 9 24.93 -1.48 26.30
N ILE A 10 24.78 -0.14 26.41
CA ILE A 10 24.56 0.54 27.70
C ILE A 10 23.21 0.13 28.32
N ILE A 11 22.14 -0.01 27.53
CA ILE A 11 20.82 -0.47 28.01
C ILE A 11 20.92 -1.88 28.56
N ALA A 12 21.54 -2.80 27.80
CA ALA A 12 21.71 -4.19 28.22
C ALA A 12 22.45 -4.28 29.56
N PHE A 13 23.51 -3.48 29.74
CA PHE A 13 24.24 -3.41 31.00
C PHE A 13 23.43 -2.85 32.16
N ILE A 14 22.74 -1.73 31.97
CA ILE A 14 21.94 -1.11 33.03
C ILE A 14 20.81 -2.07 33.44
N GLU A 15 20.16 -2.73 32.48
CA GLU A 15 19.10 -3.69 32.75
C GLU A 15 19.62 -4.93 33.50
N PHE A 16 20.73 -5.50 33.04
CA PHE A 16 21.40 -6.62 33.70
C PHE A 16 21.82 -6.28 35.14
N SER A 17 22.49 -5.13 35.31
CA SER A 17 22.96 -4.66 36.62
C SER A 17 21.80 -4.35 37.58
N CYS A 18 20.72 -3.74 37.09
CA CYS A 18 19.52 -3.50 37.89
C CYS A 18 18.83 -4.80 38.30
N LYS A 19 18.75 -5.81 37.43
CA LYS A 19 18.21 -7.13 37.77
C LYS A 19 19.07 -7.83 38.82
N LEU A 20 20.40 -7.72 38.70
CA LEU A 20 21.35 -8.28 39.65
C LEU A 20 21.24 -7.61 41.04
N VAL A 21 21.24 -6.27 41.09
CA VAL A 21 21.09 -5.50 42.33
C VAL A 21 19.73 -5.77 43.00
N ASN A 22 18.66 -5.91 42.21
CA ASN A 22 17.33 -6.23 42.74
C ASN A 22 17.16 -7.69 43.18
N GLY A 23 18.15 -8.56 42.92
CA GLY A 23 18.16 -9.95 43.39
C GLY A 23 17.11 -10.85 42.74
N THR A 24 16.52 -10.43 41.61
CA THR A 24 15.53 -11.18 40.84
C THR A 24 16.17 -12.14 39.84
N VAL A 25 17.18 -12.90 40.29
CA VAL A 25 17.84 -13.94 39.48
C VAL A 25 16.86 -15.09 39.14
N ASP A 26 15.71 -15.18 39.83
CA ASP A 26 14.66 -16.16 39.50
C ASP A 26 14.03 -15.97 38.10
N ALA A 27 14.24 -14.83 37.43
CA ALA A 27 13.89 -14.66 36.02
C ALA A 27 14.79 -15.49 35.08
N TYR A 28 16.04 -15.77 35.46
CA TYR A 28 17.00 -16.55 34.67
C TYR A 28 16.70 -18.07 34.71
N LYS A 29 15.91 -18.53 35.69
CA LYS A 29 15.46 -19.93 35.78
C LYS A 29 14.37 -20.31 34.76
N LYS A 30 13.67 -19.33 34.19
CA LYS A 30 12.57 -19.59 33.24
C LYS A 30 13.01 -19.57 31.78
N SER A 31 14.25 -19.15 31.50
CA SER A 31 14.89 -19.27 30.19
C SER A 31 15.76 -20.54 30.11
N GLY A 32 15.11 -21.70 30.12
CA GLY A 32 15.53 -22.89 29.36
C GLY A 32 16.80 -23.67 29.70
N THR A 33 17.78 -23.19 30.48
CA THR A 33 18.99 -24.00 30.80
C THR A 33 19.14 -24.21 32.29
N ALA A 34 18.90 -25.44 32.73
CA ALA A 34 19.16 -25.91 34.09
C ALA A 34 20.67 -25.94 34.35
N VAL A 35 21.23 -24.82 34.81
CA VAL A 35 22.57 -24.75 35.40
C VAL A 35 22.44 -23.94 36.69
N ASP A 36 22.85 -24.54 37.80
CA ASP A 36 22.98 -23.85 39.09
C ASP A 36 23.85 -22.59 38.87
N PRO A 37 23.36 -21.35 39.12
CA PRO A 37 24.15 -20.17 38.88
C PRO A 37 25.29 -20.11 39.91
N HIS A 38 26.52 -20.33 39.45
CA HIS A 38 27.71 -20.03 40.25
C HIS A 38 27.98 -18.52 40.17
N ILE A 39 28.46 -17.90 41.25
CA ILE A 39 28.81 -16.47 41.29
C ILE A 39 29.78 -16.11 40.15
N SER A 40 30.68 -17.04 39.82
CA SER A 40 31.66 -16.88 38.74
C SER A 40 31.01 -16.74 37.35
N ASN A 41 29.86 -17.37 37.08
CA ASN A 41 29.14 -17.21 35.80
C ASN A 41 28.51 -15.81 35.69
N VAL A 42 27.95 -15.30 36.80
CA VAL A 42 27.38 -13.95 36.84
C VAL A 42 28.46 -12.88 36.70
N ILE A 43 29.66 -13.12 37.27
CA ILE A 43 30.83 -12.26 37.06
C ILE A 43 31.26 -12.30 35.59
N HIS A 44 31.30 -13.47 34.96
CA HIS A 44 31.65 -13.62 33.54
C HIS A 44 30.66 -12.88 32.63
N ASP A 45 29.35 -13.09 32.80
CA ASP A 45 28.31 -12.43 31.99
C ASP A 45 28.37 -10.89 32.13
N LEU A 46 28.62 -10.39 33.35
CA LEU A 46 28.79 -8.96 33.59
C LEU A 46 30.04 -8.40 32.89
N GLN A 47 31.12 -9.18 32.87
CA GLN A 47 32.37 -8.81 32.20
C GLN A 47 32.23 -8.86 30.67
N ASP A 48 31.48 -9.81 30.12
CA ASP A 48 31.20 -9.91 28.69
C ASP A 48 30.40 -8.69 28.19
N VAL A 49 29.28 -8.38 28.87
CA VAL A 49 28.48 -7.19 28.56
C VAL A 49 29.29 -5.90 28.73
N SER A 50 30.19 -5.86 29.72
CA SER A 50 31.11 -4.73 29.91
C SER A 50 32.17 -4.60 28.81
N SER A 51 32.62 -5.72 28.24
CA SER A 51 33.64 -5.79 27.19
C SER A 51 33.07 -5.36 25.83
N ASP A 52 31.82 -5.71 25.55
CA ASP A 52 31.09 -5.28 24.35
C ASP A 52 30.90 -3.76 24.28
N MET A 53 30.72 -3.08 25.43
CA MET A 53 30.71 -1.61 25.45
C MET A 53 32.07 -1.01 25.13
N THR A 54 33.18 -1.69 25.43
CA THR A 54 34.54 -1.22 25.14
C THR A 54 35.02 -1.51 23.72
N ALA A 55 34.56 -2.60 23.11
CA ALA A 55 34.85 -2.89 21.70
C ALA A 55 34.27 -1.79 20.78
N ASN A 56 33.14 -1.21 21.17
CA ASN A 56 32.47 -0.12 20.46
C ASN A 56 33.02 1.29 20.78
N LEU A 57 34.05 1.39 21.63
CA LEU A 57 34.71 2.67 22.02
C LEU A 57 36.00 2.95 21.23
N THR A 58 36.57 1.97 20.53
CA THR A 58 37.80 2.17 19.71
C THR A 58 37.45 2.60 18.29
N PRO A 59 37.91 3.78 17.82
CA PRO A 59 37.76 4.14 16.41
C PRO A 59 38.65 3.24 15.54
N PRO A 60 38.22 2.87 14.31
CA PRO A 60 39.07 2.15 13.38
C PRO A 60 40.30 2.99 13.00
N PRO A 61 41.46 2.37 12.69
CA PRO A 61 42.62 3.10 12.20
C PRO A 61 42.28 3.78 10.87
N VAL A 62 42.44 5.10 10.88
CA VAL A 62 42.12 6.03 9.79
C VAL A 62 42.89 5.65 8.52
N ALA A 63 42.17 5.15 7.52
CA ALA A 63 42.57 5.34 6.13
C ALA A 63 42.17 6.76 5.72
N SER A 64 43.17 7.52 5.33
CA SER A 64 43.15 8.93 4.97
C SER A 64 42.19 9.26 3.81
N GLN A 65 41.32 10.25 4.00
CA GLN A 65 41.27 11.54 3.26
C GLN A 65 39.84 12.14 3.31
N THR A 66 39.80 13.43 3.65
CA THR A 66 38.67 14.40 3.53
C THR A 66 37.51 14.30 4.52
N GLY A 67 37.39 15.33 5.37
CA GLY A 67 36.22 15.64 6.19
C GLY A 67 36.24 15.00 7.59
N ALA A 68 36.87 15.67 8.56
CA ALA A 68 36.69 15.33 9.97
C ALA A 68 35.21 15.54 10.34
N VAL A 69 34.40 14.48 10.32
CA VAL A 69 33.05 14.49 10.86
C VAL A 69 33.21 14.64 12.36
N ALA A 70 33.01 15.86 12.86
CA ALA A 70 32.92 16.11 14.29
C ALA A 70 31.77 15.24 14.83
N PHE A 71 32.09 14.25 15.66
CA PHE A 71 31.09 13.50 16.41
C PHE A 71 30.13 14.48 17.09
N GLY A 72 28.83 14.25 16.96
CA GLY A 72 27.82 15.12 17.57
C GLY A 72 28.06 15.25 19.07
N THR A 73 27.74 16.41 19.65
CA THR A 73 27.87 16.70 21.09
C THR A 73 27.16 15.66 21.99
N HIS A 74 26.13 14.98 21.45
CA HIS A 74 25.40 13.92 22.14
C HIS A 74 26.08 12.54 22.05
N GLU A 75 26.79 12.24 20.97
CA GLU A 75 27.51 10.97 20.76
C GLU A 75 28.76 10.89 21.65
N GLN A 76 29.48 12.00 21.79
CA GLN A 76 30.59 12.13 22.75
C GLN A 76 30.13 11.95 24.21
N LYS A 77 28.95 12.45 24.56
CA LYS A 77 28.37 12.26 25.90
C LYS A 77 27.89 10.82 26.13
N LEU A 78 27.46 10.12 25.08
CA LEU A 78 27.12 8.70 25.14
C LEU A 78 28.37 7.84 25.41
N GLN A 79 29.50 8.18 24.78
CA GLN A 79 30.79 7.54 25.05
C GLN A 79 31.26 7.79 26.49
N ALA A 80 31.08 9.01 27.01
CA ALA A 80 31.36 9.31 28.41
C ALA A 80 30.48 8.51 29.37
N LEU A 81 29.20 8.28 29.02
CA LEU A 81 28.29 7.44 29.81
C LEU A 81 28.70 5.96 29.76
N ALA A 82 29.15 5.45 28.62
CA ALA A 82 29.70 4.10 28.49
C ALA A 82 30.93 3.90 29.40
N ALA A 83 31.83 4.90 29.45
CA ALA A 83 32.98 4.88 30.35
C ALA A 83 32.58 4.84 31.83
N LYS A 84 31.56 5.61 32.24
CA LYS A 84 31.00 5.57 33.60
C LYS A 84 30.38 4.20 33.93
N CYS A 85 29.67 3.59 32.98
CA CYS A 85 29.08 2.25 33.14
C CYS A 85 30.16 1.18 33.32
N LYS A 86 31.30 1.31 32.63
CA LYS A 86 32.45 0.42 32.82
C LYS A 86 33.00 0.50 34.24
N THR A 87 33.25 1.69 34.78
CA THR A 87 33.73 1.85 36.16
C THR A 87 32.76 1.24 37.16
N LEU A 88 31.45 1.42 36.95
CA LEU A 88 30.42 0.84 37.81
C LEU A 88 30.35 -0.70 37.69
N SER A 89 30.62 -1.25 36.50
CA SER A 89 30.78 -2.69 36.28
C SER A 89 31.93 -3.25 37.12
N ASP A 90 33.09 -2.61 37.08
CA ASP A 90 34.27 -3.03 37.85
C ASP A 90 34.02 -2.97 39.37
N GLU A 91 33.30 -1.94 39.85
CA GLU A 91 32.85 -1.85 41.24
C GLU A 91 31.92 -3.01 41.64
N LEU A 92 30.96 -3.36 40.78
CA LEU A 92 30.00 -4.44 41.00
C LEU A 92 30.69 -5.82 41.01
N VAL A 93 31.66 -6.04 40.10
CA VAL A 93 32.49 -7.25 40.06
C VAL A 93 33.29 -7.41 41.35
N ASN A 94 33.88 -6.33 41.88
CA ASN A 94 34.65 -6.39 43.12
C ASN A 94 33.77 -6.75 44.32
N VAL A 95 32.55 -6.18 44.40
CA VAL A 95 31.59 -6.53 45.45
C VAL A 95 31.18 -8.01 45.36
N LEU A 96 30.96 -8.54 44.16
CA LEU A 96 30.65 -9.96 43.94
C LEU A 96 31.81 -10.90 44.33
N LYS A 97 33.07 -10.52 44.03
CA LYS A 97 34.27 -11.29 44.40
C LYS A 97 34.54 -11.30 45.90
N ASP A 98 34.29 -10.19 46.60
CA ASP A 98 34.42 -10.13 48.06
C ASP A 98 33.40 -11.04 48.76
N LEU A 99 32.24 -11.22 48.13
CA LEU A 99 31.19 -12.13 48.57
C LEU A 99 31.51 -13.60 48.29
N GLU A 100 32.13 -13.89 47.15
CA GLU A 100 32.66 -15.22 46.84
C GLU A 100 33.65 -15.67 47.93
N ARG A 101 34.60 -14.81 48.30
CA ARG A 101 35.62 -15.08 49.34
C ARG A 101 35.06 -15.27 50.75
N LYS A 102 33.97 -14.60 51.11
CA LYS A 102 33.33 -14.74 52.44
C LYS A 102 32.53 -16.04 52.59
N THR A 103 32.30 -16.76 51.50
CA THR A 103 31.41 -17.93 51.45
C THR A 103 32.17 -19.23 51.16
N ASP A 104 33.51 -19.23 51.30
CA ASP A 104 34.35 -20.40 51.09
C ASP A 104 33.95 -21.55 52.04
N GLY A 105 33.16 -22.49 51.51
CA GLY A 105 32.83 -23.75 52.19
C GLY A 105 31.43 -24.32 51.94
N ILE A 106 30.46 -23.59 51.37
CA ILE A 106 29.08 -24.11 51.23
C ILE A 106 28.48 -23.81 49.84
N LYS A 107 28.25 -24.86 49.04
CA LYS A 107 27.68 -24.84 47.66
C LYS A 107 26.19 -24.47 47.57
N LEU A 108 25.64 -23.70 48.50
CA LEU A 108 24.21 -23.39 48.52
C LEU A 108 23.99 -21.93 48.11
N TRP A 109 23.55 -21.70 46.87
CA TRP A 109 23.11 -20.40 46.35
C TRP A 109 22.14 -19.63 47.28
N ARG A 110 21.43 -20.36 48.15
CA ARG A 110 20.54 -19.79 49.18
C ARG A 110 21.30 -19.00 50.26
N SER A 111 22.52 -19.40 50.65
CA SER A 111 23.33 -18.65 51.64
C SER A 111 23.90 -17.37 51.04
N VAL A 112 24.34 -17.44 49.78
CA VAL A 112 24.77 -16.29 48.97
C VAL A 112 23.62 -15.31 48.81
N GLN A 113 22.42 -15.79 48.47
CA GLN A 113 21.23 -14.96 48.35
C GLN A 113 20.86 -14.28 49.67
N ALA A 114 21.00 -14.98 50.81
CA ALA A 114 20.76 -14.40 52.13
C ALA A 114 21.82 -13.35 52.50
N ALA A 115 23.10 -13.62 52.23
CA ALA A 115 24.20 -12.68 52.43
C ALA A 115 24.08 -11.44 51.53
N TRP A 116 23.68 -11.62 50.26
CA TRP A 116 23.39 -10.55 49.31
C TRP A 116 22.21 -9.70 49.78
N LYS A 117 21.12 -10.33 50.24
CA LYS A 117 19.97 -9.61 50.83
C LYS A 117 20.34 -8.83 52.09
N ALA A 118 21.28 -9.32 52.89
CA ALA A 118 21.80 -8.60 54.06
C ALA A 118 22.69 -7.41 53.66
N LEU A 119 23.59 -7.61 52.69
CA LEU A 119 24.46 -6.56 52.12
C LEU A 119 23.68 -5.52 51.32
N ARG A 120 22.47 -5.83 50.81
CA ARG A 120 21.58 -4.83 50.19
C ARG A 120 21.21 -3.71 51.15
N LYS A 121 21.19 -3.98 52.47
CA LYS A 121 20.98 -2.95 53.50
C LYS A 121 22.22 -2.07 53.73
N SER A 122 23.35 -2.38 53.11
CA SER A 122 24.54 -1.52 53.14
C SER A 122 24.36 -0.32 52.21
N GLU A 123 24.84 0.83 52.68
CA GLU A 123 24.79 2.11 51.97
C GLU A 123 25.40 2.04 50.56
N LYS A 124 26.39 1.15 50.38
CA LYS A 124 27.14 0.98 49.12
C LYS A 124 26.29 0.39 47.97
N ILE A 125 25.39 -0.57 48.24
CA ILE A 125 24.54 -1.17 47.20
C ILE A 125 23.40 -0.22 46.82
N THR A 126 22.84 0.51 47.80
CA THR A 126 21.85 1.55 47.54
C THR A 126 22.42 2.72 46.72
N GLU A 127 23.70 3.06 46.91
CA GLU A 127 24.39 4.06 46.09
C GLU A 127 24.55 3.60 44.63
N ILE A 128 24.91 2.32 44.40
CA ILE A 128 25.01 1.74 43.05
C ILE A 128 23.64 1.72 42.36
N GLU A 129 22.57 1.38 43.08
CA GLU A 129 21.19 1.42 42.55
C GLU A 129 20.79 2.84 42.12
N GLN A 130 21.13 3.86 42.93
CA GLN A 130 20.89 5.27 42.58
C GLN A 130 21.71 5.71 41.36
N LYS A 131 22.98 5.30 41.26
CA LYS A 131 23.84 5.60 40.10
C LYS A 131 23.29 4.97 38.81
N LEU A 132 22.86 3.70 38.86
CA LEU A 132 22.25 3.02 37.71
C LEU A 132 20.97 3.70 37.23
N ASN A 133 20.09 4.10 38.15
CA ASN A 133 18.88 4.86 37.81
C ASN A 133 19.21 6.24 37.20
N THR A 134 20.24 6.91 37.71
CA THR A 134 20.72 8.19 37.17
C THR A 134 21.25 8.02 35.75
N TYR A 135 22.04 6.97 35.48
CA TYR A 135 22.55 6.67 34.14
C TYR A 135 21.43 6.30 33.16
N ARG A 136 20.39 5.59 33.64
CA ARG A 136 19.19 5.31 32.84
C ARG A 136 18.48 6.58 32.41
N LEU A 137 18.29 7.53 33.31
CA LEU A 137 17.67 8.83 33.00
C LEU A 137 18.54 9.67 32.07
N GLU A 138 19.86 9.69 32.29
CA GLU A 138 20.80 10.39 31.41
C GLU A 138 20.78 9.80 29.99
N LEU A 139 20.73 8.48 29.85
CA LEU A 139 20.63 7.80 28.55
C LEU A 139 19.32 8.12 27.83
N LEU A 140 18.18 7.99 28.53
CA LEU A 140 16.85 8.26 27.95
C LEU A 140 16.74 9.71 27.47
N LEU A 141 17.23 10.67 28.26
CA LEU A 141 17.25 12.08 27.87
C LEU A 141 18.08 12.31 26.60
N ARG A 142 19.25 11.67 26.50
CA ARG A 142 20.16 11.82 25.35
C ARG A 142 19.61 11.17 24.09
N LEU A 143 19.02 9.99 24.21
CA LEU A 143 18.33 9.33 23.10
C LEU A 143 17.16 10.18 22.59
N ASN A 144 16.36 10.74 23.49
CA ASN A 144 15.27 11.64 23.12
C ASN A 144 15.77 12.92 22.43
N MET A 145 16.88 13.50 22.88
CA MET A 145 17.50 14.66 22.19
C MET A 145 18.03 14.27 20.80
N MET A 146 18.67 13.10 20.65
CA MET A 146 19.14 12.63 19.34
C MET A 146 18.00 12.31 18.38
N LEU A 147 16.87 11.80 18.88
CA LEU A 147 15.66 11.60 18.09
C LEU A 147 15.08 12.96 17.65
N ALA A 148 14.97 13.92 18.57
CA ALA A 148 14.48 15.26 18.25
C ALA A 148 15.35 15.99 17.20
N ASP A 149 16.68 15.88 17.26
CA ASP A 149 17.58 16.45 16.26
C ASP A 149 17.44 15.78 14.89
N LYS A 150 17.28 14.45 14.85
CA LYS A 150 17.01 13.72 13.62
C LYS A 150 15.66 14.09 13.01
N ASP A 151 14.62 14.21 13.84
CA ASP A 151 13.30 14.64 13.42
C ASP A 151 13.32 16.07 12.86
N ALA A 152 14.09 16.97 13.46
CA ALA A 152 14.30 18.33 12.95
C ALA A 152 15.02 18.32 11.60
N SER A 153 16.06 17.50 11.44
CA SER A 153 16.79 17.37 10.17
C SER A 153 15.92 16.79 9.05
N ILE A 154 15.13 15.74 9.34
CA ILE A 154 14.18 15.15 8.40
C ILE A 154 13.11 16.19 8.00
N LYS A 155 12.55 16.93 8.97
CA LYS A 155 11.61 18.02 8.67
C LYS A 155 12.23 19.10 7.77
N LEU A 156 13.50 19.44 8.00
CA LEU A 156 14.21 20.44 7.20
C LEU A 156 14.45 19.95 5.76
N GLN A 157 14.84 18.68 5.58
CA GLN A 157 14.96 18.05 4.27
C GLN A 157 13.61 17.96 3.54
N LEU A 158 12.54 17.57 4.25
CA LEU A 158 11.19 17.53 3.70
C LEU A 158 10.71 18.92 3.27
N ASN A 159 10.93 19.95 4.09
CA ASN A 159 10.59 21.33 3.75
C ASN A 159 11.41 21.83 2.55
N GLN A 160 12.69 21.45 2.43
CA GLN A 160 13.51 21.80 1.26
C GLN A 160 13.01 21.12 -0.02
N MET A 161 12.56 19.86 0.06
CA MET A 161 11.94 19.17 -1.07
C MET A 161 10.57 19.76 -1.41
N GLU A 162 9.77 20.13 -0.41
CA GLU A 162 8.49 20.80 -0.61
C GLU A 162 8.67 22.17 -1.27
N ASP A 163 9.65 22.96 -0.82
CA ASP A 163 10.01 24.25 -1.43
C ASP A 163 10.58 24.10 -2.84
N GLY A 164 11.40 23.06 -3.08
CA GLY A 164 11.92 22.73 -4.42
C GLY A 164 10.79 22.38 -5.39
N ASN A 165 9.86 21.53 -4.95
CA ASN A 165 8.68 21.17 -5.73
C ASN A 165 7.76 22.38 -5.94
N LYS A 166 7.47 23.18 -4.91
CA LYS A 166 6.67 24.40 -5.02
C LYS A 166 7.28 25.37 -6.03
N LYS A 167 8.59 25.60 -6.00
CA LYS A 167 9.29 26.43 -7.00
C LYS A 167 9.16 25.86 -8.40
N SER A 168 9.40 24.55 -8.59
CA SER A 168 9.25 23.92 -9.90
C SER A 168 7.81 23.98 -10.43
N PHE A 169 6.81 23.81 -9.57
CA PHE A 169 5.39 23.94 -9.93
C PHE A 169 5.03 25.39 -10.25
N HIS A 170 5.51 26.33 -9.45
CA HIS A 170 5.28 27.77 -9.66
C HIS A 170 5.87 28.23 -10.98
N ASP A 171 7.11 27.83 -11.30
CA ASP A 171 7.75 28.13 -12.57
C ASP A 171 6.97 27.54 -13.76
N ALA A 172 6.49 26.29 -13.64
CA ALA A 172 5.66 25.66 -14.67
C ALA A 172 4.30 26.38 -14.84
N ILE A 173 3.66 26.80 -13.75
CA ILE A 173 2.40 27.56 -13.77
C ILE A 173 2.62 28.94 -14.40
N TYR A 174 3.73 29.63 -14.10
CA TYR A 174 4.07 30.92 -14.70
C TYR A 174 4.26 30.82 -16.22
N GLU A 175 4.98 29.80 -16.70
CA GLU A 175 5.16 29.57 -18.13
C GLU A 175 3.84 29.18 -18.82
N LEU A 176 3.01 28.33 -18.20
CA LEU A 176 1.67 28.02 -18.72
C LEU A 176 0.76 29.26 -18.76
N ALA A 177 0.84 30.14 -17.77
CA ALA A 177 0.13 31.41 -17.76
C ALA A 177 0.61 32.34 -18.89
N SER A 178 1.92 32.39 -19.14
CA SER A 178 2.50 33.15 -20.27
C SER A 178 2.05 32.60 -21.62
N ILE A 179 2.01 31.28 -21.78
CA ILE A 179 1.47 30.62 -22.97
C ILE A 179 -0.01 30.95 -23.14
N ARG A 180 -0.82 30.85 -22.07
CA ARG A 180 -2.25 31.19 -22.10
C ARG A 180 -2.48 32.66 -22.48
N GLU A 181 -1.67 33.58 -21.98
CA GLU A 181 -1.76 35.00 -22.35
C GLU A 181 -1.39 35.23 -23.83
N SER A 182 -0.36 34.54 -24.32
CA SER A 182 0.05 34.59 -25.72
C SER A 182 -1.05 34.04 -26.65
N ILE A 183 -1.70 32.94 -26.27
CA ILE A 183 -2.86 32.37 -26.99
C ILE A 183 -4.04 33.34 -26.99
N LYS A 184 -4.36 33.99 -25.86
CA LYS A 184 -5.43 35.00 -25.79
C LYS A 184 -5.15 36.22 -26.68
N LYS A 185 -3.90 36.68 -26.74
CA LYS A 185 -3.50 37.79 -27.64
C LYS A 185 -3.62 37.38 -29.11
N LEU A 186 -3.26 36.14 -29.43
CA LEU A 186 -3.42 35.58 -30.76
C LEU A 186 -4.91 35.48 -31.17
N ASP A 187 -5.76 34.97 -30.28
CA ASP A 187 -7.22 34.90 -30.50
C ASP A 187 -7.85 36.28 -30.67
N ALA A 188 -7.47 37.26 -29.83
CA ALA A 188 -7.94 38.64 -29.96
C ALA A 188 -7.51 39.28 -31.30
N ASN A 189 -6.28 39.04 -31.76
CA ASN A 189 -5.80 39.53 -33.05
C ASN A 189 -6.50 38.85 -34.23
N LEU A 190 -6.77 37.54 -34.15
CA LEU A 190 -7.55 36.82 -35.15
C LEU A 190 -9.00 37.34 -35.22
N GLN A 191 -9.66 37.53 -34.08
CA GLN A 191 -11.03 38.07 -34.02
C GLN A 191 -11.12 39.52 -34.53
N ALA A 192 -10.10 40.35 -34.29
CA ALA A 192 -10.01 41.70 -34.81
C ALA A 192 -9.91 41.73 -36.35
N GLN A 193 -9.35 40.69 -36.97
CA GLN A 193 -9.25 40.54 -38.43
C GLN A 193 -10.46 39.85 -39.08
N THR A 194 -11.21 39.02 -38.36
CA THR A 194 -12.41 38.36 -38.92
C THR A 194 -13.59 39.33 -39.06
N ARG A 195 -13.64 40.42 -38.27
CA ARG A 195 -14.73 41.42 -38.31
C ARG A 195 -14.75 42.31 -39.57
N PRO A 196 -13.63 42.72 -40.19
CA PRO A 196 -13.67 43.52 -41.42
C PRO A 196 -13.76 42.68 -42.73
N ALA A 197 -13.39 41.39 -42.71
CA ALA A 197 -13.20 40.59 -43.93
C ALA A 197 -14.52 40.16 -44.64
N ILE A 198 -15.68 40.45 -44.08
CA ILE A 198 -16.98 40.11 -44.72
C ILE A 198 -17.39 41.14 -45.78
N HIS A 199 -16.70 42.28 -45.93
CA HIS A 199 -17.19 43.39 -46.78
C HIS A 199 -16.28 44.00 -47.86
N SER A 200 -15.08 43.49 -48.18
CA SER A 200 -14.36 44.04 -49.34
C SER A 200 -13.55 43.02 -50.16
N SER A 201 -13.66 43.22 -51.48
CA SER A 201 -13.11 42.40 -52.56
C SER A 201 -11.59 42.44 -52.64
N VAL A 202 -11.07 41.32 -53.13
CA VAL A 202 -9.69 41.00 -53.45
C VAL A 202 -9.06 42.02 -54.42
N MET A 203 -8.10 42.81 -53.94
CA MET A 203 -6.83 43.23 -54.60
C MET A 203 -6.28 44.50 -53.96
N ASP A 204 -5.67 44.35 -52.78
CA ASP A 204 -4.45 45.06 -52.38
C ASP A 204 -3.99 44.44 -51.06
N LEU A 205 -2.79 43.85 -51.04
CA LEU A 205 -2.17 43.37 -49.80
C LEU A 205 -1.66 44.59 -49.05
N ASP A 206 -2.54 45.15 -48.22
CA ASP A 206 -2.26 46.33 -47.41
C ASP A 206 -1.08 46.06 -46.46
N LEU A 207 -0.24 47.07 -46.23
CA LEU A 207 0.95 46.96 -45.37
C LEU A 207 0.60 46.44 -43.96
N ASP A 208 -0.62 46.71 -43.52
CA ASP A 208 -1.19 46.32 -42.23
C ASP A 208 -1.53 44.82 -42.12
N GLN A 209 -1.82 44.14 -43.24
CA GLN A 209 -2.01 42.67 -43.21
C GLN A 209 -0.66 41.95 -43.11
N VAL A 210 0.39 42.52 -43.71
CA VAL A 210 1.75 41.97 -43.66
C VAL A 210 2.39 42.17 -42.27
N SER A 211 2.14 43.30 -41.61
CA SER A 211 2.59 43.54 -40.23
C SER A 211 1.89 42.59 -39.25
N ALA A 212 0.59 42.39 -39.39
CA ALA A 212 -0.15 41.49 -38.51
C ALA A 212 0.21 40.00 -38.72
N LEU A 213 0.48 39.55 -39.95
CA LEU A 213 1.03 38.21 -40.21
C LEU A 213 2.43 38.04 -39.60
N ARG A 214 3.24 39.10 -39.57
CA ARG A 214 4.55 39.11 -38.91
C ARG A 214 4.40 38.99 -37.40
N ASP A 215 3.44 39.70 -36.80
CA ASP A 215 3.16 39.66 -35.37
C ASP A 215 2.66 38.27 -34.93
N ILE A 216 1.72 37.68 -35.68
CA ILE A 216 1.27 36.28 -35.50
C ILE A 216 2.46 35.32 -35.56
N ARG A 217 3.34 35.47 -36.55
CA ARG A 217 4.54 34.62 -36.69
C ARG A 217 5.51 34.79 -35.52
N THR A 218 5.68 36.00 -34.99
CA THR A 218 6.55 36.24 -33.82
C THR A 218 5.97 35.64 -32.54
N GLU A 219 4.65 35.73 -32.34
CA GLU A 219 3.99 35.13 -31.17
C GLU A 219 3.98 33.60 -31.25
N LEU A 220 3.74 33.02 -32.43
CA LEU A 220 3.89 31.58 -32.64
C LEU A 220 5.34 31.13 -32.39
N ALA A 221 6.34 31.89 -32.84
CA ALA A 221 7.75 31.58 -32.56
C ALA A 221 8.08 31.68 -31.06
N ARG A 222 7.43 32.60 -30.33
CA ARG A 222 7.58 32.75 -28.87
C ARG A 222 6.96 31.57 -28.12
N ILE A 223 5.74 31.17 -28.48
CA ILE A 223 5.07 29.99 -27.93
C ILE A 223 5.90 28.73 -28.20
N THR A 224 6.37 28.57 -29.44
CA THR A 224 7.24 27.46 -29.86
C THR A 224 8.50 27.39 -28.99
N LYS A 225 9.18 28.51 -28.79
CA LYS A 225 10.39 28.59 -27.96
C LYS A 225 10.12 28.31 -26.47
N SER A 226 9.01 28.81 -25.92
CA SER A 226 8.62 28.51 -24.53
C SER A 226 8.27 27.03 -24.33
N LEU A 227 7.58 26.41 -25.29
CA LEU A 227 7.30 24.97 -25.28
C LEU A 227 8.59 24.15 -25.40
N GLU A 228 9.53 24.54 -26.26
CA GLU A 228 10.85 23.92 -26.38
C GLU A 228 11.63 23.99 -25.05
N THR A 229 11.58 25.11 -24.33
CA THR A 229 12.26 25.23 -23.03
C THR A 229 11.65 24.37 -21.93
N LEU A 230 10.33 24.14 -21.95
CA LEU A 230 9.65 23.22 -21.03
C LEU A 230 9.99 21.75 -21.36
N GLN A 231 10.10 21.42 -22.64
CA GLN A 231 10.51 20.10 -23.11
C GLN A 231 11.99 19.80 -22.84
N LEU A 232 12.90 20.78 -22.99
CA LEU A 232 14.32 20.61 -22.64
C LEU A 232 14.53 20.30 -21.16
N ARG A 233 13.58 20.70 -20.30
CA ARG A 233 13.59 20.39 -18.87
C ARG A 233 12.94 19.04 -18.54
N SER A 234 12.22 18.43 -19.48
CA SER A 234 11.57 17.13 -19.31
C SER A 234 12.56 16.02 -19.65
N SER A 235 13.00 15.24 -18.66
CA SER A 235 13.89 14.10 -18.87
C SER A 235 13.26 13.08 -19.84
N PRO A 236 14.07 12.34 -20.64
CA PRO A 236 13.55 11.30 -21.52
C PRO A 236 12.70 10.25 -20.80
N ASP A 237 13.01 9.98 -19.52
CA ASP A 237 12.19 9.14 -18.65
C ASP A 237 10.75 9.62 -18.53
N LEU A 238 10.56 10.91 -18.19
CA LEU A 238 9.24 11.49 -17.96
C LEU A 238 8.38 11.47 -19.22
N GLN A 239 8.98 11.64 -20.39
CA GLN A 239 8.26 11.57 -21.66
C GLN A 239 7.78 10.14 -21.98
N ILE A 240 8.61 9.13 -21.72
CA ILE A 240 8.23 7.72 -21.88
C ILE A 240 7.14 7.34 -20.87
N LEU A 241 7.28 7.75 -19.60
CA LEU A 241 6.27 7.53 -18.56
C LEU A 241 4.93 8.18 -18.93
N THR A 242 4.96 9.38 -19.50
CA THR A 242 3.76 10.10 -19.96
C THR A 242 3.05 9.33 -21.08
N ARG A 243 3.80 8.72 -22.00
CA ARG A 243 3.25 7.86 -23.08
C ARG A 243 2.72 6.51 -22.60
N LEU A 244 3.19 6.01 -21.44
CA LEU A 244 2.67 4.79 -20.81
C LEU A 244 1.39 5.06 -20.02
N ARG A 245 1.23 6.27 -19.48
CA ARG A 245 0.07 6.67 -18.70
C ARG A 245 -1.20 6.70 -19.57
N PHE A 246 -2.31 6.30 -18.98
CA PHE A 246 -3.65 6.47 -19.51
C PHE A 246 -4.59 6.94 -18.38
N ASP A 247 -5.73 7.53 -18.72
CA ASP A 247 -6.53 8.30 -17.76
C ASP A 247 -7.06 7.47 -16.58
N CYS A 248 -7.27 6.17 -16.80
CA CYS A 248 -7.91 5.27 -15.84
C CYS A 248 -6.96 4.24 -15.19
N VAL A 249 -5.65 4.52 -15.14
CA VAL A 249 -4.63 3.62 -14.56
C VAL A 249 -4.94 3.20 -13.11
N HIS A 250 -5.42 4.12 -12.27
CA HIS A 250 -5.67 3.85 -10.85
C HIS A 250 -7.16 3.71 -10.49
N THR A 251 -8.08 4.00 -11.42
CA THR A 251 -9.52 4.08 -11.14
C THR A 251 -10.07 2.81 -10.51
N ARG A 252 -9.72 1.63 -11.03
CA ARG A 252 -10.18 0.35 -10.45
C ARG A 252 -9.66 0.17 -9.03
N PHE A 253 -8.37 0.42 -8.80
CA PHE A 253 -7.75 0.27 -7.48
C PHE A 253 -8.37 1.20 -6.44
N ASP A 254 -8.68 2.44 -6.82
CA ASP A 254 -9.29 3.43 -5.96
C ASP A 254 -10.77 3.14 -5.69
N ALA A 255 -11.49 2.59 -6.67
CA ALA A 255 -12.90 2.21 -6.54
C ALA A 255 -13.15 0.99 -5.63
N ILE A 256 -12.13 0.15 -5.38
CA ILE A 256 -12.27 -1.00 -4.47
C ILE A 256 -12.42 -0.49 -3.04
N VAL A 257 -13.53 -0.83 -2.39
CA VAL A 257 -13.77 -0.52 -0.99
C VAL A 257 -12.81 -1.32 -0.11
N ASP A 258 -12.21 -0.68 0.89
CA ASP A 258 -11.40 -1.36 1.89
C ASP A 258 -12.30 -2.27 2.73
N GLY A 259 -11.91 -3.53 2.90
CA GLY A 259 -12.69 -4.53 3.62
C GLY A 259 -11.92 -5.15 4.77
N GLU A 260 -12.67 -5.80 5.64
CA GLU A 260 -12.16 -6.37 6.88
C GLU A 260 -11.96 -7.88 6.67
N PHE A 261 -10.69 -8.26 6.57
CA PHE A 261 -10.22 -9.64 6.44
C PHE A 261 -9.35 -9.98 7.66
N ASP A 262 -9.88 -9.77 8.86
CA ASP A 262 -9.10 -9.84 10.09
C ASP A 262 -8.53 -11.24 10.31
N ASP A 263 -9.31 -12.29 10.04
CA ASP A 263 -8.85 -13.66 10.23
C ASP A 263 -7.84 -14.09 9.17
N PHE A 264 -8.06 -13.71 7.91
CA PHE A 264 -7.04 -13.92 6.87
C PHE A 264 -5.73 -13.19 7.22
N MET A 265 -5.82 -11.94 7.69
CA MET A 265 -4.64 -11.16 8.07
C MET A 265 -3.96 -11.72 9.32
N ARG A 266 -4.72 -12.32 10.25
CA ARG A 266 -4.17 -13.08 11.38
C ARG A 266 -3.34 -14.26 10.86
N LEU A 267 -3.84 -15.02 9.90
CA LEU A 267 -3.09 -16.13 9.29
C LEU A 267 -1.79 -15.66 8.60
N LEU A 268 -1.78 -14.43 8.07
CA LEU A 268 -0.62 -13.84 7.43
C LEU A 268 0.42 -13.29 8.44
N ARG A 269 -0.05 -12.78 9.58
CA ARG A 269 0.78 -12.09 10.59
C ARG A 269 1.33 -13.02 11.69
N THR A 270 0.68 -14.14 11.94
CA THR A 270 1.01 -14.99 13.11
C THR A 270 1.67 -16.29 12.65
N ASP A 271 2.88 -16.56 13.12
CA ASP A 271 3.59 -17.83 12.89
C ASP A 271 3.24 -18.91 13.95
N LEU A 272 2.33 -18.63 14.89
CA LEU A 272 2.01 -19.52 16.02
C LEU A 272 0.52 -19.60 16.41
N ASP A 273 0.18 -20.85 16.75
CA ASP A 273 -0.99 -21.49 17.39
C ASP A 273 -2.35 -21.61 16.64
N PRO A 274 -2.85 -22.85 16.45
CA PRO A 274 -4.20 -23.11 15.96
C PRO A 274 -5.23 -22.73 17.03
N CYS A 275 -6.18 -21.85 16.67
CA CYS A 275 -7.37 -21.62 17.47
C CYS A 275 -8.29 -22.86 17.42
N SER A 276 -9.05 -23.07 18.49
CA SER A 276 -10.00 -24.17 18.65
C SER A 276 -11.15 -24.13 17.62
N TYR A 277 -10.92 -24.67 16.43
CA TYR A 277 -11.94 -24.88 15.41
C TYR A 277 -12.04 -26.35 15.00
N THR A 278 -13.09 -26.69 14.27
CA THR A 278 -13.34 -28.03 13.72
C THR A 278 -12.20 -28.48 12.79
N GLN A 279 -11.94 -29.79 12.76
CA GLN A 279 -10.78 -30.38 12.10
C GLN A 279 -10.65 -30.02 10.60
N SER A 280 -11.78 -29.84 9.89
CA SER A 280 -11.78 -29.42 8.48
C SER A 280 -11.37 -27.96 8.25
N HIS A 281 -11.66 -27.06 9.20
CA HIS A 281 -11.29 -25.65 9.09
C HIS A 281 -9.79 -25.44 9.34
N LEU A 282 -9.22 -26.26 10.24
CA LEU A 282 -7.79 -26.28 10.52
C LEU A 282 -6.96 -26.68 9.29
N ASP A 283 -7.45 -27.62 8.47
CA ASP A 283 -6.76 -28.06 7.25
C ASP A 283 -6.68 -26.93 6.20
N VAL A 284 -7.74 -26.14 6.04
CA VAL A 284 -7.79 -25.01 5.10
C VAL A 284 -6.88 -23.86 5.58
N GLU A 285 -6.91 -23.52 6.87
CA GLU A 285 -6.02 -22.51 7.46
C GLU A 285 -4.54 -22.93 7.34
N GLU A 286 -4.25 -24.21 7.60
CA GLU A 286 -2.91 -24.78 7.48
C GLU A 286 -2.40 -24.76 6.04
N HIS A 287 -3.23 -25.18 5.09
CA HIS A 287 -2.89 -25.10 3.66
C HIS A 287 -2.60 -23.66 3.23
N THR A 288 -3.43 -22.71 3.66
CA THR A 288 -3.26 -21.29 3.36
C THR A 288 -1.95 -20.75 3.93
N ARG A 289 -1.65 -21.07 5.19
CA ARG A 289 -0.40 -20.65 5.83
C ARG A 289 0.81 -21.23 5.11
N ARG A 290 0.76 -22.50 4.71
CA ARG A 290 1.83 -23.14 3.93
C ARG A 290 2.00 -22.48 2.55
N ALA A 291 0.91 -22.18 1.84
CA ALA A 291 0.98 -21.51 0.55
C ALA A 291 1.58 -20.10 0.66
N LEU A 292 1.17 -19.32 1.68
CA LEU A 292 1.76 -18.02 1.97
C LEU A 292 3.23 -18.13 2.38
N HIS A 293 3.57 -19.05 3.29
CA HIS A 293 4.94 -19.28 3.75
C HIS A 293 5.85 -19.67 2.59
N ARG A 294 5.42 -20.58 1.72
CA ARG A 294 6.16 -20.96 0.51
C ARG A 294 6.38 -19.79 -0.43
N TRP A 295 5.35 -18.96 -0.60
CA TRP A 295 5.44 -17.80 -1.45
C TRP A 295 6.28 -16.67 -0.84
N PHE A 296 6.34 -16.51 0.47
CA PHE A 296 7.25 -15.53 1.08
C PHE A 296 8.69 -16.04 1.17
N ILE A 297 8.90 -17.30 1.59
CA ILE A 297 10.19 -17.82 2.08
C ILE A 297 10.75 -18.95 1.21
N GLU A 298 9.99 -20.01 0.96
CA GLU A 298 10.55 -21.29 0.43
C GLU A 298 10.80 -21.31 -1.08
N GLY A 299 10.29 -20.32 -1.82
CA GLY A 299 10.66 -20.08 -3.22
C GLY A 299 9.55 -20.25 -4.25
N ASP A 300 8.30 -20.48 -3.83
CA ASP A 300 7.17 -20.47 -4.76
C ASP A 300 7.06 -19.08 -5.39
N LYS A 301 6.97 -19.06 -6.72
CA LYS A 301 7.09 -17.82 -7.50
C LYS A 301 5.74 -17.26 -7.93
N VAL A 302 4.68 -18.07 -7.86
CA VAL A 302 3.30 -17.65 -8.17
C VAL A 302 2.38 -18.10 -7.05
N LEU A 303 1.69 -17.16 -6.42
CA LEU A 303 0.57 -17.39 -5.52
C LEU A 303 -0.73 -17.10 -6.28
N HIS A 304 -1.69 -18.02 -6.24
CA HIS A 304 -2.97 -17.85 -6.91
C HIS A 304 -4.12 -17.78 -5.91
N ILE A 305 -4.85 -16.66 -5.89
CA ILE A 305 -6.05 -16.47 -5.07
C ILE A 305 -7.27 -16.75 -5.93
N SER A 306 -7.88 -17.90 -5.71
CA SER A 306 -9.11 -18.34 -6.40
C SER A 306 -10.33 -18.06 -5.53
N GLY A 307 -11.45 -17.63 -6.12
CA GLY A 307 -12.67 -17.38 -5.35
C GLY A 307 -13.88 -17.03 -6.19
N LYS A 308 -15.07 -17.30 -5.63
CA LYS A 308 -16.36 -17.00 -6.27
C LYS A 308 -16.54 -15.50 -6.52
N ALA A 309 -17.47 -15.14 -7.40
CA ALA A 309 -17.84 -13.74 -7.59
C ALA A 309 -18.35 -13.16 -6.26
N GLY A 310 -17.94 -11.95 -5.89
CA GLY A 310 -18.36 -11.34 -4.63
C GLY A 310 -17.71 -11.91 -3.35
N SER A 311 -16.73 -12.83 -3.45
CA SER A 311 -16.00 -13.35 -2.27
C SER A 311 -14.92 -12.40 -1.72
N GLY A 312 -14.78 -11.19 -2.30
CA GLY A 312 -13.82 -10.17 -1.84
C GLY A 312 -12.37 -10.33 -2.32
N LYS A 313 -12.11 -11.04 -3.42
CA LYS A 313 -10.76 -11.20 -4.02
C LYS A 313 -10.02 -9.87 -4.23
N SER A 314 -10.65 -8.92 -4.92
CA SER A 314 -10.06 -7.61 -5.21
C SER A 314 -9.77 -6.81 -3.93
N THR A 315 -10.65 -6.92 -2.93
CA THR A 315 -10.46 -6.32 -1.61
C THR A 315 -9.27 -6.93 -0.89
N LEU A 316 -9.14 -8.26 -0.91
CA LEU A 316 -7.97 -8.94 -0.34
C LEU A 316 -6.68 -8.58 -1.10
N MET A 317 -6.71 -8.55 -2.44
CA MET A 317 -5.55 -8.16 -3.26
C MET A 317 -5.10 -6.73 -2.96
N LYS A 318 -6.04 -5.80 -2.78
CA LYS A 318 -5.76 -4.42 -2.36
C LYS A 318 -5.11 -4.40 -0.98
N LEU A 319 -5.65 -5.15 -0.01
CA LEU A 319 -5.10 -5.27 1.34
C LEU A 319 -3.67 -5.83 1.32
N LEU A 320 -3.44 -6.95 0.63
CA LEU A 320 -2.11 -7.57 0.49
C LEU A 320 -1.09 -6.62 -0.14
N SER A 321 -1.49 -5.86 -1.16
CA SER A 321 -0.59 -4.92 -1.84
C SER A 321 -0.20 -3.70 -1.01
N ARG A 322 -0.97 -3.37 0.05
CA ARG A 322 -0.78 -2.20 0.91
C ARG A 322 -0.28 -2.55 2.31
N ASP A 323 -0.44 -3.78 2.76
CA ASP A 323 -0.14 -4.17 4.14
C ASP A 323 1.37 -4.18 4.43
N GLU A 324 1.75 -3.54 5.53
CA GLU A 324 3.16 -3.37 5.91
C GLU A 324 3.82 -4.69 6.34
N SER A 325 3.06 -5.63 6.90
CA SER A 325 3.60 -6.95 7.27
C SER A 325 3.91 -7.79 6.04
N VAL A 326 3.05 -7.72 5.00
CA VAL A 326 3.33 -8.31 3.68
C VAL A 326 4.58 -7.68 3.08
N ARG A 327 4.67 -6.34 3.11
CA ARG A 327 5.83 -5.61 2.61
C ARG A 327 7.12 -6.01 3.34
N THR A 328 7.08 -6.15 4.66
CA THR A 328 8.23 -6.56 5.48
C THR A 328 8.71 -7.95 5.08
N ARG A 329 7.81 -8.94 4.98
CA ARG A 329 8.17 -10.30 4.54
C ARG A 329 8.74 -10.33 3.11
N LEU A 330 8.22 -9.48 2.21
CA LEU A 330 8.77 -9.33 0.86
C LEU A 330 10.14 -8.62 0.85
N LEU A 331 10.40 -7.72 1.79
CA LEU A 331 11.71 -7.09 1.98
C LEU A 331 12.72 -8.10 2.53
N ASP A 332 12.32 -8.96 3.46
CA ASP A 332 13.15 -10.06 3.95
C ASP A 332 13.52 -11.01 2.81
N TRP A 333 12.55 -11.37 1.96
CA TRP A 333 12.82 -12.10 0.74
C TRP A 333 13.76 -11.33 -0.17
N ALA A 334 13.58 -10.01 -0.36
CA ALA A 334 14.40 -9.15 -1.21
C ALA A 334 15.85 -9.02 -0.74
N GLY A 335 16.11 -9.16 0.56
CA GLY A 335 17.45 -9.12 1.14
C GLY A 335 18.15 -7.80 0.82
N THR A 336 19.30 -7.87 0.14
CA THR A 336 20.09 -6.68 -0.24
C THR A 336 19.61 -6.01 -1.53
N LYS A 337 18.72 -6.65 -2.29
CA LYS A 337 18.20 -6.13 -3.55
C LYS A 337 17.04 -5.16 -3.31
N LYS A 338 16.90 -4.16 -4.18
CA LYS A 338 15.78 -3.21 -4.18
C LYS A 338 14.48 -3.94 -4.55
N LEU A 339 13.53 -3.95 -3.62
CA LEU A 339 12.18 -4.48 -3.84
C LEU A 339 11.37 -3.49 -4.70
N VAL A 340 10.82 -4.00 -5.82
CA VAL A 340 9.97 -3.26 -6.74
C VAL A 340 8.61 -3.94 -6.80
N ILE A 341 7.54 -3.20 -6.48
CA ILE A 341 6.18 -3.74 -6.47
C ILE A 341 5.39 -3.05 -7.58
N ALA A 342 4.78 -3.82 -8.47
CA ALA A 342 3.88 -3.29 -9.49
C ALA A 342 2.53 -4.00 -9.42
N LYS A 343 1.47 -3.26 -9.72
CA LYS A 343 0.10 -3.73 -9.53
C LYS A 343 -0.77 -3.44 -10.74
N PHE A 344 -1.68 -4.36 -11.02
CA PHE A 344 -2.71 -4.18 -12.02
C PHE A 344 -3.98 -4.89 -11.60
N PHE A 345 -5.11 -4.19 -11.72
CA PHE A 345 -6.41 -4.71 -11.37
C PHE A 345 -7.26 -4.64 -12.62
N PHE A 346 -7.54 -5.81 -13.20
CA PHE A 346 -8.46 -5.89 -14.32
C PHE A 346 -9.83 -5.38 -13.89
N TRP A 347 -10.49 -4.68 -14.80
CA TRP A 347 -11.86 -4.25 -14.62
C TRP A 347 -12.62 -4.35 -15.93
N LEU A 348 -13.59 -5.26 -15.98
CA LEU A 348 -14.57 -5.30 -17.05
C LEU A 348 -15.54 -4.12 -16.88
N SER A 349 -15.14 -2.95 -17.38
CA SER A 349 -15.98 -1.75 -17.47
C SER A 349 -16.11 -1.37 -18.93
N ASP A 350 -17.35 -1.29 -19.42
CA ASP A 350 -17.65 -1.07 -20.85
C ASP A 350 -17.07 0.25 -21.40
N LYS A 351 -16.70 1.18 -20.51
CA LYS A 351 -16.19 2.51 -20.87
C LYS A 351 -14.69 2.53 -21.25
N ASN A 352 -13.88 1.55 -20.84
CA ASN A 352 -12.42 1.67 -20.91
C ASN A 352 -11.71 0.38 -21.36
N THR A 353 -11.37 0.31 -22.65
CA THR A 353 -10.66 -0.83 -23.28
C THR A 353 -9.27 -1.14 -22.69
N HIS A 354 -8.66 -0.20 -21.97
CA HIS A 354 -7.36 -0.43 -21.33
C HIS A 354 -7.49 -1.22 -20.02
N GLN A 355 -8.58 -1.09 -19.26
CA GLN A 355 -8.69 -1.71 -17.94
C GLN A 355 -8.96 -3.22 -17.99
N ASN A 356 -9.39 -3.74 -19.14
CA ASN A 356 -9.64 -5.15 -19.39
C ASN A 356 -8.77 -5.74 -20.51
N SER A 357 -7.60 -5.16 -20.82
CA SER A 357 -6.74 -5.63 -21.92
C SER A 357 -5.27 -5.84 -21.52
N LEU A 358 -4.55 -6.65 -22.31
CA LEU A 358 -3.11 -6.84 -22.17
C LEU A 358 -2.33 -5.53 -22.31
N GLN A 359 -2.84 -4.60 -23.11
CA GLN A 359 -2.20 -3.32 -23.32
C GLN A 359 -2.21 -2.48 -22.03
N GLY A 360 -3.31 -2.47 -21.29
CA GLY A 360 -3.36 -1.84 -19.97
C GLY A 360 -2.48 -2.54 -18.95
N LEU A 361 -2.52 -3.88 -18.91
CA LEU A 361 -1.67 -4.67 -18.03
C LEU A 361 -0.18 -4.30 -18.19
N TYR A 362 0.35 -4.34 -19.41
CA TYR A 362 1.76 -4.02 -19.65
C TYR A 362 2.06 -2.55 -19.38
N ARG A 363 1.18 -1.63 -19.76
CA ARG A 363 1.37 -0.20 -19.49
C ARG A 363 1.46 0.09 -18.00
N SER A 364 0.52 -0.41 -17.21
CA SER A 364 0.50 -0.17 -15.76
C SER A 364 1.70 -0.82 -15.07
N ILE A 365 2.04 -2.06 -15.42
CA ILE A 365 3.22 -2.72 -14.83
C ILE A 365 4.51 -1.97 -15.19
N LEU A 366 4.71 -1.62 -16.47
CA LEU A 366 5.89 -0.86 -16.89
C LEU A 366 5.92 0.53 -16.24
N LEU A 367 4.78 1.21 -16.15
CA LEU A 367 4.68 2.53 -15.51
C LEU A 367 5.09 2.45 -14.03
N ASP A 368 4.50 1.53 -13.26
CA ASP A 368 4.80 1.35 -11.84
C ASP A 368 6.29 1.04 -11.60
N ILE A 369 6.88 0.18 -12.43
CA ILE A 369 8.29 -0.21 -12.32
C ILE A 369 9.21 0.95 -12.66
N LEU A 370 8.98 1.61 -13.80
CA LEU A 370 9.86 2.67 -14.30
C LEU A 370 9.78 3.94 -13.44
N GLN A 371 8.66 4.19 -12.77
CA GLN A 371 8.56 5.23 -11.74
C GLN A 371 9.46 4.94 -10.52
N GLN A 372 9.56 3.67 -10.11
CA GLN A 372 10.40 3.26 -8.98
C GLN A 372 11.88 3.11 -9.37
N CYS A 373 12.15 2.75 -10.62
CA CYS A 373 13.50 2.49 -11.15
C CYS A 373 13.68 3.15 -12.52
N PRO A 374 13.86 4.49 -12.59
CA PRO A 374 14.07 5.21 -13.85
C PRO A 374 15.26 4.68 -14.66
N GLU A 375 16.27 4.13 -13.99
CA GLU A 375 17.44 3.49 -14.60
C GLU A 375 17.08 2.36 -15.59
N LEU A 376 15.92 1.74 -15.43
CA LEU A 376 15.44 0.68 -16.32
C LEU A 376 14.83 1.22 -17.61
N THR A 377 14.43 2.50 -17.67
CA THR A 377 13.69 3.07 -18.81
C THR A 377 14.48 2.94 -20.12
N LYS A 378 15.77 3.29 -20.09
CA LYS A 378 16.66 3.16 -21.25
C LYS A 378 16.88 1.70 -21.67
N ILE A 379 16.82 0.76 -20.74
CA ILE A 379 17.02 -0.67 -21.01
C ILE A 379 15.81 -1.25 -21.74
N VAL A 380 14.60 -0.91 -21.28
CA VAL A 380 13.36 -1.47 -21.84
C VAL A 380 12.89 -0.72 -23.09
N PHE A 381 13.15 0.59 -23.18
CA PHE A 381 12.79 1.47 -24.31
C PHE A 381 14.00 2.18 -24.94
N PRO A 382 15.04 1.47 -25.41
CA PRO A 382 16.28 2.11 -25.90
C PRO A 382 16.03 2.98 -27.12
N ARG A 383 15.21 2.51 -28.07
CA ARG A 383 14.88 3.26 -29.28
C ARG A 383 14.13 4.56 -28.95
N GLN A 384 13.09 4.47 -28.13
CA GLN A 384 12.27 5.62 -27.78
C GLN A 384 13.03 6.60 -26.87
N TRP A 385 13.97 6.09 -26.07
CA TRP A 385 14.91 6.91 -25.32
C TRP A 385 15.78 7.78 -26.22
N ASP A 386 16.41 7.17 -27.24
CA ASP A 386 17.28 7.87 -28.18
C ASP A 386 16.50 8.85 -29.06
N GLU A 387 15.31 8.46 -29.54
CA GLU A 387 14.38 9.32 -30.29
C GLU A 387 13.86 10.52 -29.47
N THR A 388 13.88 10.41 -28.14
CA THR A 388 13.46 11.48 -27.23
C THR A 388 14.63 12.35 -26.82
N SER A 389 15.83 11.78 -26.82
CA SER A 389 17.09 12.48 -26.55
C SER A 389 17.60 13.27 -27.77
N ALA A 390 17.18 12.88 -28.98
CA ALA A 390 17.43 13.65 -30.21
C ALA A 390 16.56 14.92 -30.22
N ARG A 391 17.19 16.07 -30.54
CA ARG A 391 16.67 17.45 -30.39
C ARG A 391 15.42 17.81 -31.23
N ASP A 392 14.73 16.85 -31.85
CA ASP A 392 13.48 17.09 -32.58
C ASP A 392 12.28 17.11 -31.60
N GLY A 393 12.33 18.02 -30.64
CA GLY A 393 11.45 18.08 -29.47
C GLY A 393 10.03 18.54 -29.77
N LEU A 394 9.81 19.35 -30.82
CA LEU A 394 8.54 20.06 -30.99
C LEU A 394 7.32 19.14 -31.20
N PHE A 395 7.53 17.91 -31.67
CA PHE A 395 6.48 16.90 -31.89
C PHE A 395 6.46 15.78 -30.84
N ALA A 396 7.29 15.85 -29.80
CA ALA A 396 7.35 14.79 -28.77
C ALA A 396 6.12 14.76 -27.84
N LEU A 397 5.41 15.89 -27.70
CA LEU A 397 4.19 16.01 -26.89
C LEU A 397 2.98 15.22 -27.46
N GLU A 398 3.00 14.87 -28.74
CA GLU A 398 1.95 14.09 -29.41
C GLU A 398 2.49 12.78 -30.02
N LYS A 399 3.49 12.14 -29.40
CA LYS A 399 3.87 10.81 -29.85
C LYS A 399 2.76 9.82 -29.53
N ALA A 400 2.31 9.11 -30.57
CA ALA A 400 1.28 8.08 -30.48
C ALA A 400 1.53 7.12 -29.29
N PRO A 401 0.45 6.67 -28.63
CA PRO A 401 0.54 5.76 -27.50
C PRO A 401 1.20 4.44 -27.94
N PHE A 402 1.94 3.82 -27.02
CA PHE A 402 2.69 2.59 -27.33
C PHE A 402 1.79 1.49 -27.89
N ARG A 403 2.21 0.85 -28.98
CA ARG A 403 1.53 -0.31 -29.55
C ARG A 403 1.76 -1.54 -28.67
N LEU A 404 0.83 -2.49 -28.70
CA LEU A 404 0.93 -3.72 -27.90
C LEU A 404 2.26 -4.47 -28.11
N ILE A 405 2.74 -4.54 -29.36
CA ILE A 405 3.99 -5.24 -29.68
C ILE A 405 5.21 -4.56 -29.06
N GLU A 406 5.21 -3.23 -28.95
CA GLU A 406 6.30 -2.47 -28.31
C GLU A 406 6.29 -2.70 -26.79
N LEU A 407 5.10 -2.78 -26.19
CA LEU A 407 4.92 -3.08 -24.77
C LEU A 407 5.33 -4.52 -24.44
N GLN A 408 4.99 -5.48 -25.30
CA GLN A 408 5.42 -6.87 -25.18
C GLN A 408 6.94 -7.00 -25.28
N ASP A 409 7.56 -6.31 -26.24
CA ASP A 409 9.02 -6.29 -26.37
C ASP A 409 9.68 -5.66 -25.13
N ALA A 410 9.15 -4.53 -24.63
CA ALA A 410 9.63 -3.91 -23.40
C ALA A 410 9.50 -4.83 -22.17
N MET A 411 8.36 -5.51 -22.00
CA MET A 411 8.17 -6.50 -20.94
C MET A 411 9.11 -7.69 -21.10
N ASN A 412 9.34 -8.18 -22.31
CA ASN A 412 10.27 -9.28 -22.56
C ASN A 412 11.72 -8.87 -22.25
N LYS A 413 12.14 -7.64 -22.59
CA LYS A 413 13.45 -7.09 -22.22
C LYS A 413 13.60 -6.97 -20.71
N LEU A 414 12.56 -6.45 -20.05
CA LEU A 414 12.49 -6.36 -18.59
C LEU A 414 12.66 -7.76 -17.97
N VAL A 415 11.87 -8.74 -18.43
CA VAL A 415 11.93 -10.12 -17.93
C VAL A 415 13.30 -10.76 -18.15
N LYS A 416 13.91 -10.52 -19.31
CA LYS A 416 15.27 -11.00 -19.62
C LYS A 416 16.37 -10.29 -18.83
N SER A 417 16.11 -9.10 -18.32
CA SER A 417 17.04 -8.37 -17.44
C SER A 417 16.99 -8.83 -15.98
N PHE A 418 16.02 -9.68 -15.61
CA PHE A 418 15.84 -10.21 -14.25
C PHE A 418 16.84 -11.28 -13.77
N PRO A 419 17.52 -12.10 -14.61
CA PRO A 419 18.38 -13.17 -14.08
C PRO A 419 19.80 -12.71 -13.69
N GLY A 420 20.22 -13.08 -12.47
CA GLY A 420 21.63 -13.38 -12.11
C GLY A 420 22.56 -12.23 -11.72
N GLY A 421 22.17 -10.97 -11.97
CA GLY A 421 22.99 -9.80 -11.64
C GLY A 421 22.21 -8.49 -11.45
N SER A 422 20.88 -8.55 -11.37
CA SER A 422 20.06 -7.36 -11.13
C SER A 422 20.04 -7.02 -9.63
N ASP A 423 20.20 -5.73 -9.33
CA ASP A 423 20.02 -5.16 -7.99
C ASP A 423 18.55 -5.10 -7.54
N PHE A 424 17.65 -5.78 -8.28
CA PHE A 424 16.20 -5.66 -8.13
C PHE A 424 15.53 -7.01 -7.94
N ARG A 425 14.46 -7.02 -7.14
CA ARG A 425 13.46 -8.09 -7.08
C ARG A 425 12.07 -7.53 -7.31
N PHE A 426 11.28 -8.22 -8.13
CA PHE A 426 10.00 -7.75 -8.61
C PHE A 426 8.86 -8.57 -8.01
N VAL A 427 7.83 -7.88 -7.55
CA VAL A 427 6.57 -8.47 -7.09
C VAL A 427 5.42 -7.90 -7.89
N PHE A 428 4.65 -8.77 -8.54
CA PHE A 428 3.48 -8.39 -9.33
C PHE A 428 2.20 -8.81 -8.63
N PHE A 429 1.34 -7.84 -8.32
CA PHE A 429 -0.04 -8.09 -7.87
C PHE A 429 -1.00 -7.89 -9.05
N ILE A 430 -1.59 -8.98 -9.55
CA ILE A 430 -2.47 -8.95 -10.73
C ILE A 430 -3.84 -9.50 -10.34
N ASP A 431 -4.82 -8.62 -10.17
CA ASP A 431 -6.17 -8.98 -9.74
C ASP A 431 -7.12 -9.14 -10.94
N GLY A 432 -7.98 -10.16 -10.90
CA GLY A 432 -9.09 -10.32 -11.85
C GLY A 432 -8.69 -10.87 -13.21
N LEU A 433 -7.85 -11.91 -13.29
CA LEU A 433 -7.45 -12.47 -14.60
C LEU A 433 -8.65 -12.92 -15.47
N ASP A 434 -9.77 -13.30 -14.85
CA ASP A 434 -11.02 -13.65 -15.52
C ASP A 434 -11.74 -12.45 -16.17
N GLU A 435 -11.39 -11.22 -15.75
CA GLU A 435 -11.94 -9.97 -16.31
C GLU A 435 -11.13 -9.47 -17.52
N TYR A 436 -10.11 -10.21 -17.97
CA TYR A 436 -9.46 -9.95 -19.25
C TYR A 436 -10.49 -10.19 -20.39
N ALA A 437 -10.80 -9.16 -21.17
CA ALA A 437 -11.77 -9.20 -22.26
C ALA A 437 -11.21 -9.95 -23.48
N ALA A 438 -11.06 -11.26 -23.36
CA ALA A 438 -10.62 -12.17 -24.40
C ALA A 438 -11.25 -13.56 -24.24
N ALA A 439 -11.04 -14.44 -25.22
CA ALA A 439 -11.52 -15.81 -25.15
C ALA A 439 -10.77 -16.64 -24.08
N SER A 440 -11.39 -17.72 -23.58
CA SER A 440 -10.77 -18.63 -22.59
C SER A 440 -9.39 -19.16 -23.01
N THR A 441 -9.14 -19.33 -24.31
CA THR A 441 -7.81 -19.71 -24.80
C THR A 441 -6.74 -18.67 -24.49
N ASP A 442 -7.11 -17.38 -24.48
CA ASP A 442 -6.20 -16.29 -24.19
C ASP A 442 -6.03 -16.07 -22.68
N HIS A 443 -7.04 -16.39 -21.86
CA HIS A 443 -6.89 -16.48 -20.39
C HIS A 443 -5.81 -17.50 -20.01
N LYS A 444 -5.84 -18.70 -20.60
CA LYS A 444 -4.82 -19.74 -20.37
C LYS A 444 -3.43 -19.30 -20.85
N LYS A 445 -3.34 -18.63 -22.01
CA LYS A 445 -2.07 -18.07 -22.51
C LYS A 445 -1.50 -17.02 -21.55
N LEU A 446 -2.33 -16.10 -21.05
CA LEU A 446 -1.93 -15.09 -20.08
C LEU A 446 -1.41 -15.75 -18.79
N ALA A 447 -2.16 -16.70 -18.22
CA ALA A 447 -1.72 -17.43 -17.03
C ALA A 447 -0.37 -18.13 -17.24
N THR A 448 -0.20 -18.77 -18.40
CA THR A 448 1.05 -19.46 -18.78
C THR A 448 2.19 -18.46 -18.94
N GLN A 449 1.93 -17.28 -19.52
CA GLN A 449 2.91 -16.21 -19.66
C GLN A 449 3.38 -15.70 -18.28
N LEU A 450 2.45 -15.43 -17.36
CA LEU A 450 2.78 -15.02 -15.99
C LEU A 450 3.62 -16.08 -15.27
N GLN A 451 3.23 -17.35 -15.37
CA GLN A 451 4.01 -18.46 -14.81
C GLN A 451 5.41 -18.53 -15.44
N SER A 452 5.54 -18.26 -16.75
CA SER A 452 6.84 -18.27 -17.42
C SER A 452 7.77 -17.14 -16.95
N TRP A 453 7.23 -15.94 -16.68
CA TRP A 453 8.01 -14.83 -16.13
C TRP A 453 8.59 -15.17 -14.76
N ALA A 454 7.75 -15.77 -13.91
CA ALA A 454 8.16 -16.26 -12.61
C ALA A 454 9.19 -17.40 -12.76
N ALA A 455 8.96 -18.38 -13.63
CA ALA A 455 9.86 -19.52 -13.81
C ALA A 455 11.28 -19.10 -14.24
N GLN A 456 11.41 -18.11 -15.12
CA GLN A 456 12.67 -17.68 -15.73
C GLN A 456 13.65 -16.95 -14.78
N SER A 457 13.17 -16.34 -13.69
CA SER A 457 14.04 -15.67 -12.71
C SER A 457 13.66 -16.03 -11.28
N ALA A 458 14.64 -16.17 -10.38
CA ALA A 458 14.39 -16.31 -8.95
C ALA A 458 13.98 -14.97 -8.28
N ASP A 459 14.13 -13.86 -9.00
CA ASP A 459 13.90 -12.50 -8.52
C ASP A 459 12.49 -11.97 -8.86
N VAL A 460 11.58 -12.84 -9.30
CA VAL A 460 10.19 -12.49 -9.63
C VAL A 460 9.22 -13.30 -8.79
N LYS A 461 8.29 -12.61 -8.13
CA LYS A 461 7.11 -13.20 -7.50
C LYS A 461 5.85 -12.59 -8.08
N ILE A 462 4.82 -13.41 -8.23
CA ILE A 462 3.51 -13.01 -8.72
C ILE A 462 2.47 -13.45 -7.71
N CYS A 463 1.56 -12.55 -7.34
CA CYS A 463 0.31 -12.85 -6.70
C CYS A 463 -0.80 -12.52 -7.70
N ALA A 464 -1.54 -13.54 -8.15
CA ALA A 464 -2.59 -13.39 -9.13
C ALA A 464 -3.93 -13.82 -8.54
N SER A 465 -5.03 -13.15 -8.91
CA SER A 465 -6.38 -13.56 -8.52
C SER A 465 -7.25 -13.88 -9.73
N SER A 466 -8.17 -14.83 -9.58
CA SER A 466 -9.20 -15.10 -10.59
C SER A 466 -10.40 -15.85 -10.00
N ARG A 467 -11.48 -15.96 -10.78
CA ARG A 467 -12.54 -16.97 -10.55
C ARG A 467 -12.01 -18.40 -10.72
N PRO A 468 -12.67 -19.42 -10.15
CA PRO A 468 -12.24 -20.83 -10.24
C PRO A 468 -12.49 -21.45 -11.62
N HIS A 469 -12.04 -20.79 -12.69
CA HIS A 469 -12.14 -21.30 -14.06
C HIS A 469 -11.03 -22.32 -14.35
N GLN A 470 -11.35 -23.31 -15.19
CA GLN A 470 -10.45 -24.41 -15.50
C GLN A 470 -9.15 -23.96 -16.18
N GLU A 471 -9.22 -22.93 -17.04
CA GLU A 471 -8.05 -22.30 -17.68
C GLU A 471 -6.95 -21.87 -16.69
N PHE A 472 -7.32 -21.36 -15.51
CA PHE A 472 -6.36 -20.94 -14.48
C PHE A 472 -5.93 -22.12 -13.60
N HIS A 473 -6.87 -23.01 -13.25
CA HIS A 473 -6.59 -24.19 -12.43
C HIS A 473 -5.64 -25.18 -13.10
N ALA A 474 -5.64 -25.24 -14.44
CA ALA A 474 -4.74 -26.07 -15.23
C ALA A 474 -3.29 -25.54 -15.28
N VAL A 475 -3.07 -24.27 -14.95
CA VAL A 475 -1.75 -23.62 -15.06
C VAL A 475 -1.14 -23.41 -13.67
N PHE A 476 -1.88 -22.83 -12.73
CA PHE A 476 -1.37 -22.55 -11.40
C PHE A 476 -1.48 -23.77 -10.48
N SER A 477 -0.39 -24.10 -9.80
CA SER A 477 -0.29 -25.24 -8.87
C SER A 477 -1.33 -25.14 -7.74
N GLU A 478 -1.93 -26.28 -7.39
CA GLU A 478 -2.85 -26.40 -6.25
C GLU A 478 -2.16 -26.07 -4.91
N ASN A 479 -0.88 -26.44 -4.79
CA ASN A 479 -0.07 -26.18 -3.59
C ASN A 479 0.21 -24.69 -3.34
N ALA A 480 0.06 -23.86 -4.37
CA ALA A 480 0.24 -22.41 -4.29
C ALA A 480 -1.09 -21.67 -4.54
N ARG A 481 -2.22 -22.38 -4.39
CA ARG A 481 -3.56 -21.82 -4.56
C ARG A 481 -4.26 -21.66 -3.23
N ILE A 482 -4.83 -20.49 -3.00
CA ILE A 482 -5.69 -20.18 -1.87
C ILE A 482 -7.12 -20.02 -2.39
N ASN A 483 -8.05 -20.82 -1.88
CA ASN A 483 -9.47 -20.68 -2.17
C ASN A 483 -10.10 -19.72 -1.14
N LEU A 484 -10.35 -18.48 -1.55
CA LEU A 484 -10.75 -17.42 -0.63
C LEU A 484 -12.12 -17.68 0.02
N HIS A 485 -13.06 -18.25 -0.73
CA HIS A 485 -14.42 -18.52 -0.23
C HIS A 485 -14.45 -19.53 0.93
N ASP A 486 -13.43 -20.38 1.05
CA ASP A 486 -13.29 -21.32 2.16
C ASP A 486 -12.77 -20.64 3.44
N LEU A 487 -12.16 -19.46 3.32
CA LEU A 487 -11.55 -18.70 4.42
C LEU A 487 -12.44 -17.56 4.92
N THR A 488 -13.38 -17.10 4.11
CA THR A 488 -14.19 -15.90 4.42
C THR A 488 -15.29 -16.13 5.46
N ARG A 489 -15.58 -17.38 5.84
CA ARG A 489 -16.72 -17.69 6.74
C ARG A 489 -16.63 -16.97 8.09
N PRO A 490 -15.51 -17.01 8.84
CA PRO A 490 -15.39 -16.31 10.11
C PRO A 490 -15.55 -14.79 9.97
N ASP A 491 -14.91 -14.20 8.94
CA ASP A 491 -15.00 -12.77 8.67
C ASP A 491 -16.44 -12.35 8.30
N ILE A 492 -17.16 -13.17 7.50
CA ILE A 492 -18.58 -12.95 7.17
C ILE A 492 -19.43 -12.95 8.43
N ARG A 493 -19.27 -13.93 9.32
CA ARG A 493 -20.03 -14.00 10.57
C ARG A 493 -19.83 -12.75 11.41
N ARG A 494 -18.57 -12.35 11.60
CA ARG A 494 -18.23 -11.15 12.39
C ARG A 494 -18.73 -9.86 11.75
N PHE A 495 -18.74 -9.78 10.42
CA PHE A 495 -19.35 -8.68 9.69
C PHE A 495 -20.86 -8.61 9.95
N CYS A 496 -21.57 -9.73 9.82
CA CYS A 496 -23.01 -9.82 10.06
C CYS A 496 -23.36 -9.48 11.51
N GLU A 497 -22.63 -10.02 12.49
CA GLU A 497 -22.85 -9.72 13.92
C GLU A 497 -22.72 -8.22 14.17
N ARG A 498 -21.66 -7.57 13.70
CA ARG A 498 -21.45 -6.13 13.89
C ARG A 498 -22.52 -5.27 13.24
N MET A 499 -22.89 -5.59 12.00
CA MET A 499 -23.94 -4.84 11.29
C MET A 499 -25.29 -4.96 12.00
N LEU A 500 -25.68 -6.19 12.37
CA LEU A 500 -26.93 -6.43 13.08
C LEU A 500 -26.92 -5.80 14.47
N GLU A 501 -25.81 -5.86 15.21
CA GLU A 501 -25.65 -5.20 16.52
C GLU A 501 -25.77 -3.67 16.39
N THR A 502 -25.25 -3.09 15.31
CA THR A 502 -25.28 -1.63 15.09
C THR A 502 -26.69 -1.12 14.86
N GLU A 503 -27.49 -1.83 14.06
CA GLU A 503 -28.89 -1.48 13.77
C GLU A 503 -29.86 -1.96 14.87
N ASN A 504 -29.41 -2.83 15.78
CA ASN A 504 -30.21 -3.35 16.87
C ASN A 504 -30.16 -2.42 18.08
N ASP A 505 -31.20 -1.60 18.24
CA ASP A 505 -31.41 -0.75 19.43
C ASP A 505 -31.92 -1.55 20.64
N GLY A 506 -31.24 -2.67 20.95
CA GLY A 506 -31.58 -3.59 22.05
C GLY A 506 -32.82 -4.47 21.83
N TYR A 507 -33.39 -4.49 20.62
CA TYR A 507 -34.61 -5.26 20.29
C TYR A 507 -34.39 -6.78 20.33
N LEU A 508 -33.28 -7.25 19.73
CA LEU A 508 -32.83 -8.64 19.75
C LEU A 508 -31.76 -8.86 20.81
N SER A 509 -31.75 -10.07 21.40
CA SER A 509 -30.66 -10.48 22.29
C SER A 509 -29.38 -10.79 21.51
N ARG A 510 -28.23 -10.78 22.20
CA ARG A 510 -26.94 -11.13 21.59
C ARG A 510 -26.92 -12.55 21.00
N ASP A 511 -27.56 -13.50 21.70
CA ASP A 511 -27.66 -14.89 21.23
C ASP A 511 -28.50 -14.98 19.95
N GLN A 512 -29.57 -14.18 19.84
CA GLN A 512 -30.38 -14.10 18.62
C GLN A 512 -29.59 -13.51 17.46
N ILE A 513 -28.82 -12.45 17.68
CA ILE A 513 -27.97 -11.86 16.64
C ILE A 513 -26.93 -12.87 16.16
N SER A 514 -26.23 -13.55 17.08
CA SER A 514 -25.23 -14.54 16.69
C SER A 514 -25.86 -15.72 15.94
N GLU A 515 -27.09 -16.12 16.29
CA GLU A 515 -27.81 -17.15 15.55
C GLU A 515 -28.20 -16.70 14.13
N LEU A 516 -28.65 -15.45 13.95
CA LEU A 516 -28.92 -14.90 12.62
C LEU A 516 -27.64 -14.80 11.78
N ALA A 517 -26.54 -14.32 12.37
CA ALA A 517 -25.26 -14.21 11.70
C ALA A 517 -24.72 -15.58 11.27
N TYR A 518 -24.85 -16.61 12.12
CA TYR A 518 -24.52 -18.00 11.75
C TYR A 518 -25.42 -18.52 10.61
N GLY A 519 -26.71 -18.19 10.65
CA GLY A 519 -27.65 -18.52 9.57
C GLY A 519 -27.25 -17.90 8.22
N ILE A 520 -26.74 -16.66 8.22
CA ILE A 520 -26.22 -16.00 7.02
C ILE A 520 -24.90 -16.65 6.58
N GLU A 521 -23.94 -16.80 7.50
CA GLU A 521 -22.62 -17.39 7.23
C GLU A 521 -22.71 -18.76 6.57
N SER A 522 -23.55 -19.64 7.10
CA SER A 522 -23.71 -21.00 6.59
C SER A 522 -24.26 -21.06 5.15
N ARG A 523 -25.05 -20.07 4.74
CA ARG A 523 -25.69 -20.00 3.41
C ARG A 523 -24.96 -19.13 2.41
N ALA A 524 -24.13 -18.19 2.89
CA ALA A 524 -23.37 -17.30 2.02
C ALA A 524 -22.32 -18.03 1.17
N ASP A 525 -21.91 -19.23 1.59
CA ASP A 525 -20.90 -20.05 0.92
C ASP A 525 -19.63 -19.28 0.52
N GLY A 526 -19.18 -18.41 1.43
CA GLY A 526 -18.01 -17.56 1.26
C GLY A 526 -18.20 -16.35 0.32
N VAL A 527 -19.43 -16.04 -0.08
CA VAL A 527 -19.76 -14.89 -0.91
C VAL A 527 -20.16 -13.69 -0.03
N PHE A 528 -19.18 -12.82 0.24
CA PHE A 528 -19.36 -11.61 1.04
C PHE A 528 -20.50 -10.71 0.55
N LEU A 529 -20.62 -10.54 -0.77
CA LEU A 529 -21.71 -9.72 -1.35
C LEU A 529 -23.09 -10.30 -1.01
N TRP A 530 -23.25 -11.61 -1.06
CA TRP A 530 -24.49 -12.28 -0.68
C TRP A 530 -24.80 -12.04 0.80
N ALA A 531 -23.81 -12.24 1.67
CA ALA A 531 -23.96 -12.01 3.11
C ALA A 531 -24.35 -10.57 3.42
N ARG A 532 -23.73 -9.59 2.75
CA ARG A 532 -24.07 -8.17 2.88
C ARG A 532 -25.52 -7.90 2.50
N LEU A 533 -25.94 -8.33 1.31
CA LEU A 533 -27.31 -8.12 0.83
C LEU A 533 -28.35 -8.73 1.77
N VAL A 534 -28.13 -9.96 2.25
CA VAL A 534 -29.07 -10.61 3.18
C VAL A 534 -29.05 -9.93 4.55
N THR A 535 -27.88 -9.48 5.02
CA THR A 535 -27.79 -8.71 6.27
C THR A 535 -28.58 -7.41 6.16
N ASP A 536 -28.50 -6.68 5.04
CA ASP A 536 -29.27 -5.46 4.80
C ASP A 536 -30.80 -5.74 4.85
N ILE A 537 -31.27 -6.86 4.27
CA ILE A 537 -32.67 -7.30 4.37
C ILE A 537 -33.09 -7.52 5.84
N LEU A 538 -32.20 -8.09 6.65
CA LEU A 538 -32.47 -8.31 8.07
C LEU A 538 -32.43 -7.02 8.88
N CYS A 539 -31.49 -6.11 8.61
CA CYS A 539 -31.44 -4.78 9.22
C CYS A 539 -32.74 -4.01 8.96
N GLN A 540 -33.26 -4.03 7.73
CA GLN A 540 -34.58 -3.47 7.41
C GLN A 540 -35.71 -4.15 8.19
N GLY A 541 -35.65 -5.48 8.36
CA GLY A 541 -36.60 -6.21 9.21
C GLY A 541 -36.54 -5.79 10.68
N ILE A 542 -35.34 -5.58 11.23
CA ILE A 542 -35.14 -5.10 12.61
C ILE A 542 -35.72 -3.69 12.76
N LEU A 543 -35.50 -2.79 11.81
CA LEU A 543 -36.08 -1.45 11.80
C LEU A 543 -37.62 -1.48 11.76
N HIS A 544 -38.21 -2.48 11.09
CA HIS A 544 -39.65 -2.71 11.08
C HIS A 544 -40.18 -3.51 12.29
N LEU A 545 -39.31 -3.82 13.26
CA LEU A 545 -39.63 -4.60 14.45
C LEU A 545 -40.17 -6.01 14.14
N ASP A 546 -39.67 -6.63 13.07
CA ASP A 546 -40.00 -8.00 12.71
C ASP A 546 -39.57 -8.96 13.81
N GLN A 547 -40.47 -9.88 14.17
CA GLN A 547 -40.16 -10.92 15.14
C GLN A 547 -38.98 -11.79 14.68
N PHE A 548 -38.18 -12.27 15.63
CA PHE A 548 -37.02 -13.13 15.38
C PHE A 548 -37.27 -14.31 14.42
N HIS A 549 -38.42 -14.98 14.56
CA HIS A 549 -38.79 -16.11 13.71
C HIS A 549 -39.05 -15.68 12.25
N THR A 550 -39.50 -14.45 12.01
CA THR A 550 -39.67 -13.86 10.68
C THR A 550 -38.30 -13.58 10.06
N LEU A 551 -37.35 -13.03 10.82
CA LEU A 551 -35.98 -12.78 10.36
C LEU A 551 -35.29 -14.10 9.95
N LYS A 552 -35.42 -15.17 10.74
CA LYS A 552 -34.94 -16.51 10.34
C LYS A 552 -35.58 -17.02 9.05
N ARG A 553 -36.88 -16.78 8.89
CA ARG A 553 -37.61 -17.18 7.68
C ARG A 553 -37.09 -16.45 6.45
N ARG A 554 -36.80 -15.15 6.56
CA ARG A 554 -36.19 -14.36 5.49
C ARG A 554 -34.83 -14.95 5.08
N ILE A 555 -33.99 -15.34 6.05
CA ILE A 555 -32.74 -16.06 5.76
C ILE A 555 -33.03 -17.33 4.97
N SER A 556 -33.99 -18.17 5.39
CA SER A 556 -34.31 -19.44 4.72
C SER A 556 -34.92 -19.29 3.32
N GLN A 557 -35.57 -18.16 3.03
CA GLN A 557 -36.17 -17.87 1.74
C GLN A 557 -35.19 -17.24 0.75
N ALA A 558 -34.09 -16.67 1.23
CA ALA A 558 -33.05 -16.14 0.37
C ALA A 558 -32.46 -17.28 -0.50
N PRO A 559 -32.39 -17.12 -1.83
CA PRO A 559 -31.71 -18.06 -2.72
C PRO A 559 -30.22 -18.13 -2.40
N GLU A 560 -29.57 -19.28 -2.66
CA GLU A 560 -28.13 -19.47 -2.36
C GLU A 560 -27.23 -18.89 -3.44
N GLU A 561 -27.67 -18.95 -4.70
CA GLU A 561 -26.92 -18.37 -5.82
C GLU A 561 -27.12 -16.84 -5.87
N LEU A 562 -26.02 -16.11 -6.08
CA LEU A 562 -26.01 -14.65 -6.07
C LEU A 562 -26.94 -14.05 -7.14
N MET A 563 -27.01 -14.65 -8.33
CA MET A 563 -27.89 -14.19 -9.40
C MET A 563 -29.37 -14.36 -9.01
N ASP A 564 -29.71 -15.49 -8.42
CA ASP A 564 -31.06 -15.76 -7.95
C ASP A 564 -31.44 -14.82 -6.79
N LEU A 565 -30.48 -14.47 -5.93
CA LEU A 565 -30.68 -13.45 -4.89
C LEU A 565 -30.98 -12.08 -5.51
N PHE A 566 -30.29 -11.67 -6.57
CA PHE A 566 -30.61 -10.42 -7.27
C PHE A 566 -32.02 -10.44 -7.86
N LEU A 567 -32.42 -11.54 -8.51
CA LEU A 567 -33.77 -11.70 -9.02
C LEU A 567 -34.81 -11.65 -7.90
N PHE A 568 -34.54 -12.32 -6.79
CA PHE A 568 -35.40 -12.31 -5.60
C PHE A 568 -35.56 -10.90 -5.02
N LEU A 569 -34.47 -10.15 -4.85
CA LEU A 569 -34.50 -8.76 -4.40
C LEU A 569 -35.30 -7.88 -5.36
N PHE A 570 -35.12 -8.09 -6.66
CA PHE A 570 -35.83 -7.36 -7.69
C PHE A 570 -37.34 -7.69 -7.68
N ASP A 571 -37.70 -8.93 -7.41
CA ASP A 571 -39.09 -9.37 -7.27
C ASP A 571 -39.79 -8.85 -6.01
N GLN A 572 -39.04 -8.41 -5.00
CA GLN A 572 -39.59 -7.71 -3.83
C GLN A 572 -39.95 -6.26 -4.12
N ILE A 573 -39.42 -5.65 -5.18
CA ILE A 573 -39.79 -4.30 -5.60
C ILE A 573 -41.26 -4.30 -6.03
N SER A 574 -42.01 -3.31 -5.55
CA SER A 574 -43.43 -3.16 -5.89
C SER A 574 -43.62 -3.12 -7.42
N SER A 575 -44.75 -3.62 -7.93
CA SER A 575 -45.00 -3.66 -9.38
C SER A 575 -44.95 -2.27 -10.04
N VAL A 576 -45.28 -1.22 -9.28
CA VAL A 576 -45.22 0.18 -9.71
C VAL A 576 -43.76 0.64 -9.83
N ASP A 577 -42.94 0.37 -8.81
CA ASP A 577 -41.54 0.81 -8.77
C ASP A 577 -40.63 -0.06 -9.65
N ARG A 578 -41.05 -1.28 -9.98
CA ARG A 578 -40.27 -2.22 -10.79
C ARG A 578 -40.00 -1.68 -12.19
N THR A 579 -40.96 -0.98 -12.78
CA THR A 579 -40.78 -0.32 -14.08
C THR A 579 -39.71 0.77 -14.00
N GLN A 580 -39.71 1.54 -12.90
CA GLN A 580 -38.70 2.56 -12.65
C GLN A 580 -37.32 1.93 -12.41
N ALA A 581 -37.24 0.85 -11.62
CA ALA A 581 -36.02 0.10 -11.38
C ALA A 581 -35.42 -0.44 -12.69
N TYR A 582 -36.24 -1.02 -13.58
CA TYR A 582 -35.79 -1.46 -14.91
C TYR A 582 -35.25 -0.31 -15.76
N ARG A 583 -35.90 0.86 -15.74
CA ARG A 583 -35.42 2.04 -16.48
C ARG A 583 -34.10 2.55 -15.94
N LEU A 584 -33.95 2.63 -14.62
CA LEU A 584 -32.70 3.02 -13.98
C LEU A 584 -31.57 2.03 -14.30
N LEU A 585 -31.87 0.72 -14.27
CA LEU A 585 -30.91 -0.32 -14.63
C LEU A 585 -30.53 -0.22 -16.11
N LEU A 586 -31.51 -0.02 -17.00
CA LEU A 586 -31.25 0.19 -18.43
C LEU A 586 -30.41 1.43 -18.66
N LEU A 587 -30.67 2.54 -17.96
CA LEU A 587 -29.85 3.75 -18.07
C LEU A 587 -28.44 3.56 -17.50
N ALA A 588 -28.28 2.75 -16.45
CA ALA A 588 -26.98 2.42 -15.88
C ALA A 588 -26.14 1.50 -16.78
N ILE A 589 -26.79 0.61 -17.54
CA ILE A 589 -26.15 -0.33 -18.48
C ILE A 589 -25.99 0.27 -19.87
N SER A 590 -26.89 1.17 -20.28
CA SER A 590 -26.80 1.83 -21.58
C SER A 590 -25.59 2.74 -21.58
N ASP A 591 -24.76 2.59 -22.60
CA ASP A 591 -23.63 3.46 -22.87
C ASP A 591 -24.18 4.79 -23.42
N ILE A 592 -24.80 5.58 -22.53
CA ILE A 592 -25.33 6.90 -22.87
C ILE A 592 -24.09 7.76 -23.17
N GLU A 593 -23.94 8.18 -24.42
CA GLU A 593 -22.82 9.02 -24.92
C GLU A 593 -22.63 10.34 -24.14
N PHE A 594 -23.58 10.70 -23.29
CA PHE A 594 -23.55 11.87 -22.42
C PHE A 594 -23.32 11.45 -20.97
N ASP A 595 -22.40 12.11 -20.27
CA ASP A 595 -22.19 11.97 -18.83
C ASP A 595 -23.52 12.20 -18.09
N ALA A 596 -24.20 11.11 -17.75
CA ALA A 596 -25.46 11.15 -17.02
C ALA A 596 -25.21 11.75 -15.64
N ASN A 597 -25.43 13.06 -15.51
CA ASN A 597 -25.35 13.73 -14.22
C ASN A 597 -26.57 13.38 -13.35
N ALA A 598 -26.44 13.57 -12.04
CA ALA A 598 -27.52 13.24 -11.08
C ALA A 598 -28.86 13.92 -11.44
N LEU A 599 -28.82 15.06 -12.13
CA LEU A 599 -30.00 15.77 -12.62
C LEU A 599 -30.75 14.95 -13.68
N MET A 600 -30.04 14.34 -14.64
CA MET A 600 -30.66 13.46 -15.65
C MET A 600 -31.30 12.22 -15.02
N VAL A 601 -30.67 11.64 -13.99
CA VAL A 601 -31.25 10.50 -13.26
C VAL A 601 -32.54 10.92 -12.53
N SER A 602 -32.59 12.14 -11.98
CA SER A 602 -33.82 12.68 -11.36
C SER A 602 -34.97 12.88 -12.35
N TRP A 603 -34.67 12.97 -13.65
CA TRP A 603 -35.68 13.16 -14.70
C TRP A 603 -36.36 11.86 -15.13
N VAL A 604 -35.81 10.70 -14.75
CA VAL A 604 -36.38 9.38 -15.07
C VAL A 604 -37.79 9.22 -14.53
N GLU A 605 -38.07 9.83 -13.38
CA GLU A 605 -39.40 9.89 -12.74
C GLU A 605 -40.41 10.73 -13.54
N LYS A 606 -39.91 11.69 -14.32
CA LYS A 606 -40.71 12.67 -15.08
C LYS A 606 -40.83 12.34 -16.56
N LEU A 607 -40.19 11.27 -17.05
CA LEU A 607 -40.27 10.83 -18.45
C LEU A 607 -41.69 10.41 -18.89
N HIS A 608 -42.60 10.19 -17.95
CA HIS A 608 -44.01 9.92 -18.23
C HIS A 608 -44.85 11.17 -18.50
N ASP A 609 -44.34 12.35 -18.17
CA ASP A 609 -45.01 13.63 -18.39
C ASP A 609 -44.78 14.07 -19.84
N PRO A 610 -45.84 14.14 -20.69
CA PRO A 610 -45.73 14.58 -22.08
C PRO A 610 -45.25 16.03 -22.22
N ASP A 611 -45.30 16.83 -21.16
CA ASP A 611 -44.88 18.24 -21.14
C ASP A 611 -43.47 18.44 -20.54
N PHE A 612 -42.75 17.36 -20.21
CA PHE A 612 -41.36 17.40 -19.72
C PHE A 612 -40.34 17.62 -20.86
N PRO A 613 -39.29 18.46 -20.70
CA PRO A 613 -38.87 19.18 -19.49
C PRO A 613 -39.44 20.61 -19.35
N TYR A 614 -40.36 21.06 -20.20
CA TYR A 614 -40.68 22.48 -20.36
C TYR A 614 -42.12 22.85 -19.99
N ASN A 615 -42.30 23.35 -18.76
CA ASN A 615 -43.50 24.06 -18.31
C ASN A 615 -43.23 25.53 -17.89
N ALA A 616 -42.25 26.20 -18.50
CA ALA A 616 -42.00 27.63 -18.24
C ALA A 616 -41.88 28.42 -19.56
N PRO A 617 -42.53 29.60 -19.68
CA PRO A 617 -42.27 30.53 -20.76
C PRO A 617 -40.79 30.90 -20.76
N ARG A 618 -40.11 30.77 -21.89
CA ARG A 618 -38.72 31.22 -22.05
C ARG A 618 -38.69 32.74 -21.96
N ALA A 619 -38.42 33.29 -20.78
CA ALA A 619 -37.96 34.67 -20.67
C ALA A 619 -36.51 34.71 -21.17
N THR A 620 -36.24 35.56 -22.15
CA THR A 620 -34.88 35.90 -22.58
C THR A 620 -34.13 36.50 -21.39
N LEU A 621 -33.01 35.87 -20.99
CA LEU A 621 -32.06 36.44 -20.03
C LEU A 621 -31.58 37.80 -20.56
N THR A 622 -31.96 38.87 -19.88
CA THR A 622 -31.37 40.20 -20.06
C THR A 622 -30.03 40.28 -19.33
N GLU A 623 -29.04 40.95 -19.93
CA GLU A 623 -27.60 41.01 -19.62
C GLU A 623 -27.18 41.34 -18.16
N THR A 624 -28.10 41.45 -17.19
CA THR A 624 -27.79 41.88 -15.83
C THR A 624 -27.61 40.76 -14.80
N GLU A 625 -27.75 39.49 -15.16
CA GLU A 625 -27.64 38.36 -14.22
C GLU A 625 -26.31 37.57 -14.30
N ASP A 626 -25.27 38.11 -14.96
CA ASP A 626 -23.97 37.46 -15.10
C ASP A 626 -23.04 37.58 -13.87
N PHE A 627 -23.47 38.20 -12.78
CA PHE A 627 -22.54 38.52 -11.67
C PHE A 627 -22.49 37.56 -10.49
N LEU A 628 -23.24 36.45 -10.49
CA LEU A 628 -23.13 35.45 -9.43
C LEU A 628 -23.33 34.01 -9.93
N LYS A 629 -22.33 33.48 -10.66
CA LYS A 629 -21.97 32.06 -10.61
C LYS A 629 -20.46 31.87 -10.68
#